data_AF-A0A6B3I389-F1
#
_entry.id   AF-A0A6B3I389-F1
#
_cell.length_a   1.000
_cell.length_b   1.000
_cell.length_c   1.000
_cell.angle_alpha   90.00
_cell.angle_beta   90.00
_cell.angle_gamma   90.00
#
_symmetry.space_group_name_H-M   'P 1'
#
loop_
_entity.id
_entity.type
_entity.pdbx_description
1 polymer ?
#
loop_
_entity_poly.entity_id
_entity_poly.type
_entity_poly.pdbx_seq_one_letter_code
_entity_poly.pdbx_strand_id
1 'polypeptide(L)'
;VQQIVTDQVGGSALFAARFRECAARALLLPRRSPGKRTPLWQQRQRASQLLQVASEFGSFPIVLEAVRECLQDVFDVPGLTELMGDLEARRVRLVEVTTQEPSPFARSLLFGYVAQFLYEGDSPLAERRAAALSLDSHLLAELLGQAELRELLDPEVLTELERELQWLTEDRRIKDIEGVADLLRVLGPITDAELAERGAEPSWAPELASSRRAIQVRIAGADHWAAIEDAGRLRDALGTALPVGVP
;
A
#
# COMPACT_ATOMS: atom_id res chain seq x y z
N VAL A 1 -2.73 -25.42 9.31
CA VAL A 1 -3.55 -24.19 9.40
C VAL A 1 -5.04 -24.44 9.25
N GLN A 2 -5.50 -25.26 8.28
CA GLN A 2 -6.92 -25.55 8.04
C GLN A 2 -7.73 -26.01 9.26
N GLN A 3 -7.18 -26.94 10.06
CA GLN A 3 -7.86 -27.41 11.28
C GLN A 3 -8.11 -26.26 12.28
N ILE A 4 -7.11 -25.40 12.48
CA ILE A 4 -7.20 -24.25 13.38
C ILE A 4 -8.31 -23.30 12.91
N VAL A 5 -8.36 -22.98 11.62
CA VAL A 5 -9.42 -22.12 11.05
C VAL A 5 -10.80 -22.75 11.28
N THR A 6 -10.93 -24.06 11.07
CA THR A 6 -12.19 -24.80 11.27
C THR A 6 -12.62 -24.79 12.74
N ASP A 7 -11.69 -24.96 13.68
CA ASP A 7 -11.99 -24.98 15.10
C ASP A 7 -12.37 -23.59 15.63
N GLN A 8 -11.77 -22.52 15.08
CA GLN A 8 -11.98 -21.15 15.53
C GLN A 8 -13.17 -20.44 14.85
N VAL A 9 -13.60 -20.89 13.67
CA VAL A 9 -14.64 -20.17 12.89
C VAL A 9 -15.95 -20.03 13.66
N GLY A 10 -16.34 -21.04 14.45
CA GLY A 10 -17.59 -21.03 15.21
C GLY A 10 -17.67 -19.94 16.28
N GLY A 11 -16.52 -19.47 16.79
CA GLY A 11 -16.44 -18.37 17.76
C GLY A 11 -16.38 -16.98 17.13
N SER A 12 -16.36 -16.87 15.80
CA SER A 12 -16.14 -15.61 15.10
C SER A 12 -17.41 -14.78 14.90
N ALA A 13 -17.26 -13.45 14.85
CA ALA A 13 -18.34 -12.53 14.50
C ALA A 13 -18.87 -12.78 13.07
N LEU A 14 -18.00 -13.18 12.15
CA LEU A 14 -18.36 -13.55 10.78
C LEU A 14 -19.34 -14.73 10.77
N PHE A 15 -19.04 -15.78 11.53
CA PHE A 15 -19.92 -16.94 11.63
C PHE A 15 -21.28 -16.56 12.20
N ALA A 16 -21.33 -15.75 13.26
CA ALA A 16 -22.60 -15.26 13.81
C ALA A 16 -23.43 -14.46 12.78
N ALA A 17 -22.77 -13.66 11.93
CA ALA A 17 -23.41 -12.93 10.85
C ALA A 17 -23.98 -13.86 9.78
N ARG A 18 -23.19 -14.84 9.30
CA ARG A 18 -23.60 -15.82 8.29
C ARG A 18 -24.71 -16.73 8.82
N PHE A 19 -24.62 -17.22 10.05
CA PHE A 19 -25.66 -18.01 10.69
C PHE A 19 -27.02 -17.29 10.68
N ARG A 20 -27.05 -16.00 11.04
CA ARG A 20 -28.28 -15.18 10.97
C ARG A 20 -28.83 -15.11 9.55
N GLU A 21 -27.98 -14.95 8.55
CA GLU A 21 -28.38 -14.85 7.15
C GLU A 21 -28.90 -16.18 6.60
N CYS A 22 -28.22 -17.30 6.89
CA CYS A 22 -28.67 -18.64 6.56
C CYS A 22 -30.01 -18.95 7.25
N ALA A 23 -30.16 -18.65 8.54
CA ALA A 23 -31.40 -18.88 9.29
C ALA A 23 -32.57 -18.02 8.76
N ALA A 24 -32.30 -16.78 8.37
CA ALA A 24 -33.28 -15.88 7.76
C ALA A 24 -33.70 -16.37 6.37
N ARG A 25 -32.75 -16.84 5.56
CA ARG A 25 -32.96 -17.38 4.20
C ARG A 25 -33.74 -18.69 4.22
N ALA A 26 -33.45 -19.55 5.20
CA ALA A 26 -34.16 -20.80 5.46
C ALA A 26 -35.53 -20.60 6.14
N LEU A 27 -35.94 -19.35 6.40
CA LEU A 27 -37.21 -18.99 7.03
C LEU A 27 -37.41 -19.60 8.44
N LEU A 28 -36.32 -19.96 9.14
CA LEU A 28 -36.38 -20.50 10.50
C LEU A 28 -36.61 -19.43 11.57
N LEU A 29 -36.27 -18.17 11.26
CA LEU A 29 -36.50 -17.07 12.18
C LEU A 29 -37.99 -16.70 12.18
N PRO A 30 -38.70 -16.80 13.32
CA PRO A 30 -40.13 -16.52 13.39
C PRO A 30 -40.40 -15.07 12.96
N ARG A 31 -41.52 -14.82 12.28
CA ARG A 31 -41.93 -13.47 11.82
C ARG A 31 -43.17 -13.02 12.59
N ARG A 32 -43.19 -11.76 13.03
CA ARG A 32 -44.32 -11.21 13.81
C ARG A 32 -45.51 -10.81 12.91
N SER A 33 -45.24 -10.44 11.66
CA SER A 33 -46.27 -10.11 10.67
C SER A 33 -45.89 -10.73 9.32
N PRO A 34 -46.72 -11.65 8.78
CA PRO A 34 -46.53 -12.16 7.43
C PRO A 34 -46.53 -11.01 6.41
N GLY A 35 -45.59 -11.02 5.46
CA GLY A 35 -45.50 -10.01 4.39
C GLY A 35 -44.68 -8.75 4.71
N LYS A 36 -44.24 -8.53 5.95
CA LYS A 36 -43.32 -7.41 6.29
C LYS A 36 -41.91 -7.89 6.60
N ARG A 37 -40.90 -7.12 6.17
CA ARG A 37 -39.49 -7.36 6.56
C ARG A 37 -39.36 -7.20 8.08
N THR A 38 -38.64 -8.10 8.73
CA THR A 38 -38.35 -8.02 10.17
C THR A 38 -37.20 -7.03 10.40
N PRO A 39 -37.28 -6.09 11.36
CA PRO A 39 -36.19 -5.18 11.69
C PRO A 39 -34.89 -5.93 12.00
N LEU A 40 -33.74 -5.39 11.59
CA LEU A 40 -32.45 -6.07 11.68
C LEU A 40 -32.04 -6.41 13.13
N TRP A 41 -32.28 -5.51 14.08
CA TRP A 41 -31.99 -5.73 15.50
C TRP A 41 -32.74 -6.96 16.05
N GLN A 42 -34.00 -7.15 15.63
CA GLN A 42 -34.82 -8.27 16.06
C GLN A 42 -34.37 -9.58 15.40
N GLN A 43 -33.90 -9.51 14.14
CA GLN A 43 -33.26 -10.66 13.49
C GLN A 43 -31.98 -11.08 14.22
N ARG A 44 -31.15 -10.11 14.63
CA ARG A 44 -29.93 -10.36 15.41
C ARG A 44 -30.24 -11.04 16.74
N GLN A 45 -31.19 -10.51 17.51
CA GLN A 45 -31.57 -11.10 18.79
C GLN A 45 -32.08 -12.55 18.64
N ARG A 46 -32.97 -12.80 17.68
CA ARG A 46 -33.54 -14.14 17.44
C ARG A 46 -32.53 -15.14 16.91
N ALA A 47 -31.66 -14.72 16.00
CA ALA A 47 -30.60 -15.58 15.48
C ALA A 47 -29.59 -15.94 16.57
N SER A 48 -29.24 -14.99 17.45
CA SER A 48 -28.37 -15.27 18.60
C SER A 48 -28.99 -16.29 19.56
N GLN A 49 -30.29 -16.13 19.92
CA GLN A 49 -31.02 -17.11 20.74
C GLN A 49 -31.09 -18.49 20.08
N LEU A 50 -31.34 -18.55 18.77
CA LEU A 50 -31.35 -19.80 18.03
C LEU A 50 -29.97 -20.45 18.01
N LEU A 51 -28.91 -19.65 17.82
CA LEU A 51 -27.54 -20.15 17.79
C LEU A 51 -27.10 -20.73 19.13
N GLN A 52 -27.49 -20.10 20.25
CA GLN A 52 -27.20 -20.63 21.59
C GLN A 52 -27.66 -22.08 21.73
N VAL A 53 -28.88 -22.40 21.29
CA VAL A 53 -29.40 -23.77 21.32
C VAL A 53 -28.80 -24.64 20.22
N ALA A 54 -28.71 -24.13 18.99
CA ALA A 54 -28.22 -24.88 17.84
C ALA A 54 -26.74 -25.28 17.98
N SER A 55 -25.94 -24.52 18.73
CA SER A 55 -24.52 -24.81 18.97
C SER A 55 -24.28 -26.12 19.73
N GLU A 56 -25.26 -26.59 20.50
CA GLU A 56 -25.23 -27.90 21.16
C GLU A 56 -25.41 -29.06 20.16
N PHE A 57 -25.89 -28.77 18.95
CA PHE A 57 -26.18 -29.75 17.90
C PHE A 57 -25.30 -29.49 16.67
N GLY A 58 -24.10 -30.08 16.65
CA GLY A 58 -23.16 -29.94 15.53
C GLY A 58 -23.71 -30.37 14.16
N SER A 59 -24.76 -31.20 14.13
CA SER A 59 -25.45 -31.63 12.92
C SER A 59 -26.59 -30.71 12.47
N PHE A 60 -26.81 -29.57 13.15
CA PHE A 60 -27.88 -28.65 12.79
C PHE A 60 -27.60 -28.06 11.39
N PRO A 61 -28.50 -28.21 10.39
CA PRO A 61 -28.20 -27.87 9.00
C PRO A 61 -27.74 -26.43 8.76
N ILE A 62 -28.27 -25.48 9.54
CA ILE A 62 -27.89 -24.07 9.40
C ILE A 62 -26.50 -23.79 9.98
N VAL A 63 -26.08 -24.53 11.02
CA VAL A 63 -24.70 -24.43 11.51
C VAL A 63 -23.75 -24.94 10.43
N LEU A 64 -24.05 -26.11 9.84
CA LEU A 64 -23.23 -26.69 8.77
C LEU A 64 -23.14 -25.77 7.56
N GLU A 65 -24.26 -25.19 7.12
CA GLU A 65 -24.26 -24.25 5.99
C GLU A 65 -23.50 -22.96 6.31
N ALA A 66 -23.65 -22.40 7.51
CA ALA A 66 -22.92 -21.20 7.89
C ALA A 66 -21.41 -21.45 7.96
N VAL A 67 -20.98 -22.60 8.49
CA VAL A 67 -19.56 -23.01 8.48
C VAL A 67 -19.07 -23.18 7.04
N ARG A 68 -19.85 -23.84 6.17
CA ARG A 68 -19.51 -24.01 4.76
C ARG A 68 -19.35 -22.67 4.05
N GLU A 69 -20.29 -21.73 4.22
CA GLU A 69 -20.22 -20.38 3.64
C GLU A 69 -18.99 -19.61 4.14
N CYS A 70 -18.68 -19.68 5.45
CA CYS A 70 -17.47 -19.06 5.98
C CYS A 70 -16.19 -19.65 5.37
N LEU A 71 -16.07 -20.98 5.30
CA LEU A 71 -14.83 -21.66 4.89
C LEU A 71 -14.63 -21.73 3.38
N GLN A 72 -15.69 -21.71 2.59
CA GLN A 72 -15.62 -21.93 1.13
C GLN A 72 -15.95 -20.67 0.31
N ASP A 73 -16.84 -19.80 0.80
CA ASP A 73 -17.27 -18.63 0.03
C ASP A 73 -16.59 -17.34 0.50
N VAL A 74 -16.30 -17.22 1.80
CA VAL A 74 -15.70 -16.01 2.38
C VAL A 74 -14.19 -16.15 2.53
N PHE A 75 -13.72 -17.26 3.10
CA PHE A 75 -12.30 -17.50 3.28
C PHE A 75 -11.69 -18.26 2.10
N ASP A 76 -10.47 -17.86 1.74
CA ASP A 76 -9.60 -18.63 0.85
C ASP A 76 -8.65 -19.50 1.70
N VAL A 77 -9.18 -20.59 2.25
CA VAL A 77 -8.40 -21.54 3.05
C VAL A 77 -7.32 -22.25 2.22
N PRO A 78 -7.56 -22.63 0.95
CA PRO A 78 -6.51 -23.14 0.07
C PRO A 78 -5.36 -22.15 -0.12
N GLY A 79 -5.64 -20.89 -0.45
CA GLY A 79 -4.61 -19.85 -0.62
C GLY A 79 -3.83 -19.57 0.65
N LEU A 80 -4.48 -19.59 1.83
CA LEU A 80 -3.79 -19.50 3.12
C LEU A 80 -2.86 -20.70 3.34
N THR A 81 -3.28 -21.91 2.96
CA THR A 81 -2.47 -23.12 3.11
C THR A 81 -1.24 -23.07 2.21
N GLU A 82 -1.39 -22.61 0.98
CA GLU A 82 -0.29 -22.35 0.05
C GLU A 82 0.70 -21.33 0.61
N LEU A 83 0.22 -20.18 1.07
CA LEU A 83 1.07 -19.13 1.66
C LEU A 83 1.88 -19.63 2.87
N MET A 84 1.25 -20.41 3.75
CA MET A 84 1.96 -21.01 4.89
C MET A 84 3.03 -22.01 4.42
N GLY A 85 2.75 -22.81 3.38
CA GLY A 85 3.73 -23.71 2.78
C GLY A 85 4.88 -22.97 2.08
N ASP A 86 4.60 -21.83 1.44
CA ASP A 86 5.62 -20.97 0.81
C ASP A 86 6.53 -20.29 1.84
N LEU A 87 5.99 -19.90 2.99
CA LEU A 87 6.77 -19.41 4.12
C LEU A 87 7.70 -20.51 4.68
N GLU A 88 7.18 -21.72 4.90
CA GLU A 88 7.97 -22.86 5.38
C GLU A 88 9.06 -23.26 4.39
N ALA A 89 8.75 -23.25 3.09
CA ALA A 89 9.69 -23.52 2.01
C ALA A 89 10.64 -22.35 1.70
N ARG A 90 10.52 -21.22 2.41
CA ARG A 90 11.30 -19.98 2.20
C ARG A 90 11.18 -19.38 0.79
N ARG A 91 10.09 -19.66 0.08
CA ARG A 91 9.74 -18.97 -1.18
C ARG A 91 9.19 -17.57 -0.91
N VAL A 92 8.49 -17.39 0.21
CA VAL A 92 8.06 -16.09 0.72
C VAL A 92 8.97 -15.70 1.90
N ARG A 93 9.48 -14.46 1.87
CA ARG A 93 10.35 -13.93 2.92
C ARG A 93 9.52 -13.11 3.93
N LEU A 94 9.67 -13.43 5.21
CA LEU A 94 9.20 -12.59 6.30
C LEU A 94 10.32 -11.64 6.76
N VAL A 95 10.00 -10.36 6.92
CA VAL A 95 10.94 -9.34 7.44
C VAL A 95 10.27 -8.63 8.60
N GLU A 96 10.92 -8.67 9.77
CA GLU A 96 10.47 -7.95 10.95
C GLU A 96 11.15 -6.57 11.00
N VAL A 97 10.34 -5.52 11.16
CA VAL A 97 10.81 -4.13 11.25
C VAL A 97 10.04 -3.43 12.37
N THR A 98 10.78 -2.81 13.29
CA THR A 98 10.21 -1.95 14.33
C THR A 98 10.37 -0.49 13.92
N THR A 99 9.27 0.24 13.84
CA THR A 99 9.27 1.67 13.52
C THR A 99 8.80 2.50 14.71
N GLN A 100 9.34 3.71 14.86
CA GLN A 100 8.91 4.63 15.93
C GLN A 100 7.51 5.20 15.65
N GLU A 101 7.14 5.33 14.39
CA GLU A 101 5.82 5.77 13.92
C GLU A 101 5.27 4.78 12.87
N PRO A 102 3.94 4.69 12.68
CA PRO A 102 3.35 3.81 11.68
C PRO A 102 3.79 4.16 10.24
N SER A 103 4.21 3.15 9.47
CA SER A 103 4.55 3.31 8.06
C SER A 103 3.33 3.77 7.24
N PRO A 104 3.53 4.34 6.02
CA PRO A 104 2.39 4.73 5.17
C PRO A 104 1.38 3.59 4.92
N PHE A 105 1.85 2.35 4.76
CA PHE A 105 0.98 1.17 4.61
C PHE A 105 0.25 0.81 5.91
N ALA A 106 0.95 0.89 7.05
CA ALA A 106 0.32 0.64 8.36
C ALA A 106 -0.73 1.69 8.70
N ARG A 107 -0.49 2.98 8.38
CA ARG A 107 -1.46 4.07 8.58
C ARG A 107 -2.79 3.80 7.89
N SER A 108 -2.77 3.35 6.63
CA SER A 108 -4.01 3.01 5.92
C SER A 108 -4.79 1.86 6.57
N LEU A 109 -4.08 0.87 7.14
CA LEU A 109 -4.72 -0.27 7.81
C LEU A 109 -5.27 0.10 9.19
N LEU A 110 -4.55 0.94 9.96
CA LEU A 110 -4.98 1.43 11.26
C LEU A 110 -6.29 2.24 11.15
N PHE A 111 -6.44 3.03 10.08
CA PHE A 111 -7.67 3.79 9.84
C PHE A 111 -8.87 2.87 9.52
N GLY A 112 -8.67 1.86 8.66
CA GLY A 112 -9.70 0.87 8.34
C GLY A 112 -10.16 0.08 9.57
N TYR A 113 -9.22 -0.25 10.47
CA TYR A 113 -9.50 -0.89 11.75
C TYR A 113 -10.39 0.01 12.63
N VAL A 114 -10.04 1.29 12.80
CA VAL A 114 -10.83 2.24 13.63
C VAL A 114 -12.25 2.44 13.07
N ALA A 115 -12.41 2.55 11.75
CA ALA A 115 -13.71 2.73 11.11
C ALA A 115 -14.64 1.52 11.32
N GLN A 116 -14.10 0.30 11.32
CA GLN A 116 -14.87 -0.92 11.57
C GLN A 116 -15.43 -0.95 13.01
N PHE A 117 -14.63 -0.54 14.00
CA PHE A 117 -15.05 -0.52 15.40
C PHE A 117 -15.94 0.67 15.78
N LEU A 118 -15.88 1.79 15.04
CA LEU A 118 -16.72 2.96 15.31
C LEU A 118 -18.22 2.66 15.08
N TYR A 119 -18.55 1.67 14.23
CA TYR A 119 -19.92 1.27 13.91
C TYR A 119 -20.31 -0.12 14.48
N GLU A 120 -19.40 -0.84 15.14
CA GLU A 120 -19.71 -2.06 15.88
C GLU A 120 -20.22 -1.73 17.29
N GLY A 121 -21.53 -1.50 17.37
CA GLY A 121 -22.23 -1.13 18.60
C GLY A 121 -22.39 -2.22 19.67
N ASP A 122 -21.48 -3.20 19.82
CA ASP A 122 -21.63 -4.27 20.83
C ASP A 122 -20.33 -4.89 21.40
N SER A 123 -19.16 -4.24 21.31
CA SER A 123 -17.93 -4.74 21.99
C SER A 123 -17.81 -4.28 23.46
N PRO A 124 -17.27 -5.11 24.37
CA PRO A 124 -17.08 -4.77 25.79
C PRO A 124 -16.27 -3.49 26.02
N LEU A 125 -16.63 -2.73 27.07
CA LEU A 125 -16.05 -1.42 27.41
C LEU A 125 -14.51 -1.40 27.58
N ALA A 126 -13.89 -2.55 27.86
CA ALA A 126 -12.44 -2.67 28.02
C ALA A 126 -11.68 -2.52 26.69
N GLU A 127 -12.20 -3.08 25.60
CA GLU A 127 -11.62 -2.95 24.25
C GLU A 127 -11.79 -1.53 23.71
N ARG A 128 -12.91 -0.87 24.06
CA ARG A 128 -13.15 0.55 23.73
C ARG A 128 -12.12 1.51 24.33
N ARG A 129 -11.66 1.27 25.56
CA ARG A 129 -10.69 2.16 26.23
C ARG A 129 -9.30 2.07 25.60
N ALA A 130 -8.88 0.90 25.14
CA ALA A 130 -7.60 0.73 24.47
C ALA A 130 -7.58 1.42 23.10
N ALA A 131 -8.67 1.31 22.32
CA ALA A 131 -8.79 1.93 21.00
C ALA A 131 -8.93 3.47 21.05
N ALA A 132 -9.57 4.01 22.09
CA ALA A 132 -9.68 5.46 22.26
C ALA A 132 -8.34 6.13 22.61
N LEU A 133 -7.41 5.39 23.22
CA LEU A 133 -6.07 5.87 23.55
C LEU A 133 -5.09 5.84 22.36
N SER A 134 -5.50 5.26 21.22
CA SER A 134 -4.70 5.22 19.98
C SER A 134 -5.17 6.21 18.91
N LEU A 135 -6.09 7.12 19.24
CA LEU A 135 -6.51 8.20 18.34
C LEU A 135 -5.43 9.27 18.31
N ASP A 136 -4.57 9.21 17.29
CA ASP A 136 -3.57 10.24 17.03
C ASP A 136 -4.26 11.52 16.54
N SER A 137 -4.15 12.58 17.34
CA SER A 137 -4.70 13.91 17.04
C SER A 137 -4.13 14.52 15.74
N HIS A 138 -2.94 14.10 15.31
CA HIS A 138 -2.34 14.55 14.04
C HIS A 138 -3.08 13.93 12.85
N LEU A 139 -3.45 12.65 12.95
CA LEU A 139 -4.17 11.90 11.93
C LEU A 139 -5.62 12.39 11.80
N LEU A 140 -6.25 12.80 12.91
CA LEU A 140 -7.53 13.49 12.91
C LEU A 140 -7.45 14.91 12.30
N ALA A 141 -6.34 15.62 12.47
CA ALA A 141 -6.14 16.95 11.90
C ALA A 141 -5.94 16.92 10.38
N GLU A 142 -5.27 15.89 9.84
CA GLU A 142 -5.20 15.64 8.39
C GLU A 142 -6.59 15.36 7.79
N LEU A 143 -7.45 14.61 8.50
CA LEU A 143 -8.82 14.28 8.07
C LEU A 143 -9.83 15.43 8.21
N LEU A 144 -9.63 16.36 9.14
CA LEU A 144 -10.53 17.52 9.36
C LEU A 144 -10.31 18.67 8.37
N GLY A 145 -9.45 18.48 7.36
CA GLY A 145 -9.49 19.28 6.14
C GLY A 145 -8.24 20.10 5.89
N GLN A 146 -7.16 19.44 5.47
CA GLN A 146 -6.46 19.93 4.29
C GLN A 146 -6.73 18.95 3.16
N ALA A 147 -7.59 19.39 2.25
CA ALA A 147 -8.08 18.63 1.11
C ALA A 147 -6.95 17.86 0.40
N GLU A 148 -7.24 16.61 0.08
CA GLU A 148 -6.42 15.70 -0.69
C GLU A 148 -5.94 16.38 -1.98
N LEU A 149 -4.68 16.82 -2.03
CA LEU A 149 -4.10 17.39 -3.25
C LEU A 149 -4.22 16.43 -4.45
N ARG A 150 -4.35 15.12 -4.23
CA ARG A 150 -4.41 14.10 -5.29
C ARG A 150 -5.62 14.21 -6.21
N GLU A 151 -6.75 14.72 -5.74
CA GLU A 151 -7.95 14.91 -6.59
C GLU A 151 -7.93 16.23 -7.37
N LEU A 152 -6.94 17.10 -7.10
CA LEU A 152 -6.77 18.41 -7.74
C LEU A 152 -5.62 18.46 -8.76
N LEU A 153 -4.85 17.37 -8.91
CA LEU A 153 -3.71 17.34 -9.83
C LEU A 153 -4.17 16.95 -11.23
N ASP A 154 -4.21 17.95 -12.10
CA ASP A 154 -4.42 17.76 -13.53
C ASP A 154 -3.22 17.00 -14.14
N PRO A 155 -3.44 15.87 -14.84
CA PRO A 155 -2.36 15.13 -15.50
C PRO A 155 -1.57 15.95 -16.52
N GLU A 156 -2.18 16.97 -17.13
CA GLU A 156 -1.48 17.88 -18.05
C GLU A 156 -0.46 18.73 -17.29
N VAL A 157 -0.81 19.24 -16.11
CA VAL A 157 0.08 20.01 -15.24
C VAL A 157 1.25 19.16 -14.73
N LEU A 158 1.02 17.87 -14.44
CA LEU A 158 2.10 16.96 -14.06
C LEU A 158 3.08 16.73 -15.21
N THR A 159 2.58 16.60 -16.43
CA THR A 159 3.42 16.43 -17.62
C THR A 159 4.24 17.69 -17.90
N GLU A 160 3.64 18.87 -17.76
CA GLU A 160 4.35 20.14 -17.89
C GLU A 160 5.44 20.30 -16.84
N LEU A 161 5.13 19.99 -15.57
CA LEU A 161 6.09 20.04 -14.48
C LEU A 161 7.24 19.05 -14.69
N GLU A 162 6.96 17.83 -15.14
CA GLU A 162 8.01 16.85 -15.47
C GLU A 162 8.95 17.39 -16.54
N ARG A 163 8.41 18.00 -17.61
CA ARG A 163 9.22 18.63 -18.66
C ARG A 163 10.04 19.81 -18.14
N GLU A 164 9.49 20.61 -17.24
CA GLU A 164 10.22 21.71 -16.60
C GLU A 164 11.36 21.17 -15.73
N LEU A 165 11.09 20.17 -14.89
CA LEU A 165 12.09 19.54 -14.02
C LEU A 165 13.18 18.82 -14.83
N GLN A 166 12.83 18.22 -15.97
CA GLN A 166 13.76 17.62 -16.93
C GLN A 166 14.54 18.65 -17.76
N TRP A 167 14.26 19.96 -17.61
CA TRP A 167 14.83 21.06 -18.40
C TRP A 167 14.58 20.94 -19.91
N LEU A 168 13.39 20.43 -20.27
CA LEU A 168 12.92 20.27 -21.66
C LEU A 168 11.99 21.40 -22.12
N THR A 169 11.80 22.43 -21.29
CA THR A 169 11.04 23.64 -21.62
C THR A 169 11.95 24.71 -22.19
N GLU A 170 11.42 25.58 -23.06
CA GLU A 170 12.17 26.70 -23.66
C GLU A 170 12.80 27.62 -22.60
N ASP A 171 12.11 27.84 -21.47
CA ASP A 171 12.59 28.70 -20.39
C ASP A 171 13.84 28.14 -19.68
N ARG A 172 13.97 26.80 -19.63
CA ARG A 172 15.09 26.09 -18.98
C ARG A 172 16.12 25.56 -19.95
N ARG A 173 16.00 25.90 -21.23
CA ARG A 173 16.96 25.52 -22.27
C ARG A 173 18.36 26.02 -21.89
N ILE A 174 19.36 25.15 -22.02
CA ILE A 174 20.74 25.46 -21.67
C ILE A 174 21.29 26.51 -22.62
N LYS A 175 21.96 27.55 -22.08
CA LYS A 175 22.48 28.69 -22.84
C LYS A 175 23.99 28.81 -22.81
N ASP A 176 24.64 28.14 -21.87
CA ASP A 176 26.09 28.19 -21.67
C ASP A 176 26.62 26.91 -21.01
N ILE A 177 27.94 26.87 -20.88
CA ILE A 177 28.67 25.75 -20.26
C ILE A 177 28.32 25.57 -18.77
N GLU A 178 28.02 26.64 -18.05
CA GLU A 178 27.65 26.56 -16.63
C GLU A 178 26.29 25.88 -16.46
N GLY A 179 25.35 26.12 -17.38
CA GLY A 179 24.07 25.42 -17.42
C GLY A 179 24.22 23.91 -17.61
N VAL A 180 25.23 23.43 -18.33
CA VAL A 180 25.54 21.98 -18.41
C VAL A 180 26.03 21.46 -17.06
N ALA A 181 26.90 22.19 -16.37
CA ALA A 181 27.40 21.79 -15.05
C ALA A 181 26.26 21.71 -14.01
N ASP A 182 25.36 22.69 -14.01
CA ASP A 182 24.17 22.68 -13.15
C ASP A 182 23.22 21.55 -13.51
N LEU A 183 23.01 21.28 -14.80
CA LEU A 183 22.18 20.18 -15.24
C LEU A 183 22.72 18.83 -14.75
N LEU A 184 24.02 18.58 -14.88
CA LEU A 184 24.65 17.34 -14.41
C LEU A 184 24.51 17.17 -12.89
N ARG A 185 24.55 18.27 -12.14
CA ARG A 185 24.36 18.27 -10.69
C ARG A 185 22.91 18.00 -10.27
N VAL A 186 21.92 18.44 -11.06
CA VAL A 186 20.49 18.32 -10.74
C VAL A 186 19.88 17.03 -11.27
N LEU A 187 20.15 16.67 -12.52
CA LEU A 187 19.57 15.49 -13.20
C LEU A 187 20.45 14.24 -13.10
N GLY A 188 21.76 14.41 -12.89
CA GLY A 188 22.71 13.30 -12.86
C GLY A 188 23.22 12.92 -14.26
N PRO A 189 23.65 11.65 -14.46
CA PRO A 189 24.27 11.22 -15.70
C PRO A 189 23.34 11.32 -16.92
N ILE A 190 23.83 11.91 -18.00
CA ILE A 190 23.05 12.20 -19.21
C ILE A 190 23.88 11.96 -20.47
N THR A 191 23.24 11.55 -21.57
CA THR A 191 23.92 11.30 -22.85
C THR A 191 24.12 12.59 -23.67
N ASP A 192 25.01 12.53 -24.67
CA ASP A 192 25.19 13.64 -25.63
C ASP A 192 23.88 13.99 -26.38
N ALA A 193 23.07 12.99 -26.73
CA ALA A 193 21.81 13.20 -27.42
C ALA A 193 20.80 13.96 -26.55
N GLU A 194 20.72 13.59 -25.27
CA GLU A 194 19.85 14.24 -24.28
C GLU A 194 20.34 15.65 -23.92
N LEU A 195 21.65 15.90 -23.90
CA LEU A 195 22.20 17.26 -23.78
C LEU A 195 21.83 18.13 -24.98
N ALA A 196 21.93 17.59 -26.19
CA ALA A 196 21.56 18.30 -27.41
C ALA A 196 20.05 18.65 -27.43
N GLU A 197 19.19 17.75 -26.95
CA GLU A 197 17.75 17.99 -26.82
C GLU A 197 17.45 19.20 -25.91
N ARG A 198 18.28 19.41 -24.89
CA ARG A 198 18.17 20.51 -23.91
C ARG A 198 18.92 21.78 -24.34
N GLY A 199 19.47 21.79 -25.56
CA GLY A 199 20.12 22.95 -26.16
C GLY A 199 21.61 23.11 -25.88
N ALA A 200 22.28 22.10 -25.29
CA ALA A 200 23.71 22.15 -25.08
C ALA A 200 24.49 22.08 -26.40
N GLU A 201 25.53 22.89 -26.55
CA GLU A 201 26.49 22.71 -27.63
C GLU A 201 27.37 21.47 -27.38
N PRO A 202 27.73 20.69 -28.42
CA PRO A 202 28.52 19.47 -28.26
C PRO A 202 29.90 19.66 -27.61
N SER A 203 30.43 20.89 -27.61
CA SER A 203 31.73 21.23 -27.01
C SER A 203 31.69 21.43 -25.50
N TRP A 204 30.54 21.77 -24.91
CA TRP A 204 30.46 22.22 -23.52
C TRP A 204 30.74 21.12 -22.50
N ALA A 205 30.21 19.90 -22.68
CA ALA A 205 30.49 18.78 -21.78
C ALA A 205 31.96 18.32 -21.84
N PRO A 206 32.60 18.18 -23.03
CA PRO A 206 34.04 17.97 -23.13
C PRO A 206 34.89 19.07 -22.45
N GLU A 207 34.48 20.33 -22.55
CA GLU A 207 35.19 21.45 -21.92
C GLU A 207 35.09 21.39 -20.38
N LEU A 208 33.93 21.02 -19.83
CA LEU A 208 33.78 20.72 -18.40
C LEU A 208 34.63 19.53 -17.95
N ALA A 209 34.78 18.51 -18.79
CA ALA A 209 35.66 17.39 -18.50
C ALA A 209 37.14 17.82 -18.49
N SER A 210 37.54 18.67 -19.43
CA SER A 210 38.91 19.22 -19.48
C SER A 210 39.27 20.05 -18.24
N SER A 211 38.28 20.74 -17.66
CA SER A 211 38.42 21.50 -16.40
C SER A 211 38.20 20.66 -15.14
N ARG A 212 38.05 19.33 -15.27
CA ARG A 212 37.83 18.36 -14.18
C ARG A 212 36.55 18.62 -13.37
N ARG A 213 35.50 19.10 -14.04
CA ARG A 213 34.18 19.34 -13.44
C ARG A 213 33.14 18.28 -13.86
N ALA A 214 33.36 17.63 -14.99
CA ALA A 214 32.56 16.51 -15.47
C ALA A 214 33.43 15.30 -15.78
N ILE A 215 32.83 14.12 -15.80
CA ILE A 215 33.46 12.85 -16.18
C ILE A 215 32.58 12.13 -17.20
N GLN A 216 33.21 11.41 -18.13
CA GLN A 216 32.51 10.50 -19.02
C GLN A 216 32.53 9.09 -18.42
N VAL A 217 31.37 8.48 -18.27
CA VAL A 217 31.20 7.12 -17.74
C VAL A 217 30.32 6.31 -18.67
N ARG A 218 30.47 4.98 -18.65
CA ARG A 218 29.61 4.08 -19.44
C ARG A 218 28.55 3.44 -18.55
N ILE A 219 27.28 3.74 -18.82
CA ILE A 219 26.12 3.21 -18.08
C ILE A 219 25.26 2.45 -19.08
N ALA A 220 24.89 1.21 -18.74
CA ALA A 220 24.07 0.33 -19.59
C ALA A 220 24.53 0.19 -21.06
N GLY A 221 25.84 0.34 -21.31
CA GLY A 221 26.42 0.23 -22.65
C GLY A 221 26.43 1.52 -23.48
N ALA A 222 26.01 2.65 -22.93
CA ALA A 222 26.08 3.97 -23.57
C ALA A 222 26.93 4.95 -22.74
N ASP A 223 27.57 5.90 -23.42
CA ASP A 223 28.43 6.89 -22.78
C ASP A 223 27.59 8.06 -22.26
N HIS A 224 27.80 8.42 -21.00
CA HIS A 224 27.09 9.47 -20.28
C HIS A 224 28.10 10.44 -19.67
N TRP A 225 27.73 11.71 -19.64
CA TRP A 225 28.40 12.74 -18.86
C TRP A 225 27.79 12.78 -17.47
N ALA A 226 28.64 12.86 -16.45
CA ALA A 226 28.23 13.01 -15.06
C ALA A 226 29.06 14.09 -14.37
N ALA A 227 28.53 14.68 -13.31
CA ALA A 227 29.31 15.57 -12.44
C ALA A 227 30.43 14.78 -11.75
N ILE A 228 31.62 15.38 -11.59
CA ILE A 228 32.76 14.68 -10.99
C ILE A 228 32.48 14.29 -9.52
N GLU A 229 31.64 15.06 -8.83
CA GLU A 229 31.24 14.85 -7.44
C GLU A 229 30.42 13.56 -7.25
N ASP A 230 29.77 13.05 -8.31
CA ASP A 230 28.98 11.82 -8.26
C ASP A 230 29.81 10.56 -8.55
N ALA A 231 31.11 10.68 -8.82
CA ALA A 231 31.97 9.56 -9.19
C ALA A 231 31.92 8.37 -8.20
N GLY A 232 32.00 8.65 -6.90
CA GLY A 232 31.90 7.62 -5.86
C GLY A 232 30.54 6.90 -5.88
N ARG A 233 29.46 7.66 -6.06
CA ARG A 233 28.10 7.09 -6.13
C ARG A 233 27.93 6.20 -7.35
N LEU A 234 28.45 6.61 -8.50
CA LEU A 234 28.34 5.84 -9.74
C LEU A 234 29.12 4.52 -9.66
N ARG A 235 30.34 4.55 -9.12
CA ARG A 235 31.11 3.33 -8.86
C ARG A 235 30.41 2.40 -7.88
N ASP A 236 29.96 2.92 -6.74
CA ASP A 236 29.46 2.09 -5.64
C ASP A 236 28.05 1.56 -5.92
N ALA A 237 27.19 2.33 -6.61
CA ALA A 237 25.81 1.94 -6.91
C ALA A 237 25.66 1.19 -8.24
N LEU A 238 26.39 1.60 -9.29
CA LEU A 238 26.23 1.05 -10.65
C LEU A 238 27.43 0.22 -11.11
N GLY A 239 28.50 0.14 -10.33
CA GLY A 239 29.72 -0.59 -10.71
C GLY A 239 30.45 0.00 -11.91
N THR A 240 30.21 1.28 -12.22
CA THR A 240 30.78 1.92 -13.42
C THR A 240 32.29 2.13 -13.27
N ALA A 241 33.04 1.81 -14.32
CA ALA A 241 34.46 2.15 -14.39
C ALA A 241 34.64 3.67 -14.49
N LEU A 242 35.39 4.25 -13.56
CA LEU A 242 35.69 5.68 -13.54
C LEU A 242 36.95 5.99 -14.38
N PRO A 243 37.01 7.17 -15.03
CA PRO A 243 38.22 7.65 -15.68
C PRO A 243 39.42 7.75 -14.73
N VAL A 244 40.63 7.67 -15.27
CA VAL A 244 41.88 7.78 -14.50
C VAL A 244 42.04 9.20 -13.94
N GLY A 245 42.35 9.31 -12.64
CA GLY A 245 42.62 10.59 -11.98
C GLY A 245 41.41 11.26 -11.31
N VAL A 246 40.29 10.54 -11.17
CA VAL A 246 39.13 10.94 -10.38
C VAL A 246 39.36 10.53 -8.91
N PRO A 247 39.19 11.45 -7.93
CA PRO A 247 39.47 11.19 -6.52
C PRO A 247 38.53 10.18 -5.85
#